data_AF-Q9K592-F1
#
_entry.id   AF-Q9K592-F1
#
_cell.length_a   1.000
_cell.length_b   1.000
_cell.length_c   1.000
_cell.angle_alpha   90.00
_cell.angle_beta   90.00
_cell.angle_gamma   90.00
#
_symmetry.space_group_name_H-M   'P 1'
#
loop_
_entity.id
_entity.type
_entity.pdbx_description
1 polymer ?
#
loop_
_entity_poly.entity_id
_entity_poly.type
_entity_poly.pdbx_seq_one_letter_code
_entity_poly.pdbx_strand_id
1 'polypeptide(L)'
;MASDDHPDDAPELGDDWFAGAHQYEGDKLVKRGKGPLPEPAGEPKRDKIIKVRVSAEEHETLKWRCPEARLAEWMRDSCLNPDGDWGAPDKGSDPVDPALLRQLAGIGNNLNQIARGVNSGELGAGGSGAIIAALSAVERELAEVRGEFR
;
A
#
# COMPACT_ATOMS: atom_id res chain seq x y z
N MET A 1 45.57 -26.07 -4.75
CA MET A 1 45.39 -24.78 -5.46
C MET A 1 43.93 -24.69 -5.80
N ALA A 2 43.18 -23.84 -5.10
CA ALA A 2 41.81 -23.53 -5.46
C ALA A 2 41.87 -22.61 -6.68
N SER A 3 41.25 -23.02 -7.77
CA SER A 3 41.03 -22.16 -8.93
C SER A 3 40.03 -21.08 -8.51
N ASP A 4 40.50 -19.83 -8.48
CA ASP A 4 39.67 -18.64 -8.50
C ASP A 4 38.90 -18.66 -9.84
N ASP A 5 37.67 -19.18 -9.84
CA ASP A 5 36.71 -18.89 -10.91
C ASP A 5 36.10 -17.53 -10.61
N HIS A 6 36.59 -16.48 -11.29
CA HIS A 6 36.01 -15.15 -11.19
C HIS A 6 34.65 -15.17 -11.90
N PRO A 7 33.57 -14.59 -11.33
CA PRO A 7 32.21 -14.66 -11.91
C PRO A 7 32.06 -13.94 -13.26
N ASP A 8 33.14 -13.41 -13.81
CA ASP A 8 33.23 -12.67 -15.09
C ASP A 8 34.23 -13.32 -16.07
N ASP A 9 34.78 -14.50 -15.77
CA ASP A 9 35.60 -15.26 -16.72
C ASP A 9 34.71 -15.78 -17.85
N ALA A 10 34.83 -15.12 -19.01
CA ALA A 10 34.14 -15.54 -20.22
C ALA A 10 34.61 -16.95 -20.62
N PRO A 11 33.69 -17.90 -20.89
CA PRO A 11 34.06 -19.26 -21.24
C PRO A 11 34.93 -19.25 -22.50
N GLU A 12 36.04 -20.00 -22.48
CA GLU A 12 36.91 -20.14 -23.65
C GLU A 12 36.09 -20.61 -24.87
N LEU A 13 36.36 -20.01 -26.03
CA LEU A 13 35.65 -20.27 -27.29
C LEU A 13 35.99 -21.67 -27.81
N GLY A 14 35.33 -22.70 -27.27
CA GLY A 14 35.51 -24.09 -27.68
C GLY A 14 34.92 -24.40 -29.07
N ASP A 15 35.26 -25.56 -29.61
CA ASP A 15 34.83 -26.02 -30.94
C ASP A 15 33.29 -26.02 -31.12
N ASP A 16 32.55 -26.23 -30.04
CA ASP A 16 31.09 -26.18 -30.00
C ASP A 16 30.52 -24.78 -30.30
N TRP A 17 31.25 -23.72 -29.92
CA TRP A 17 30.88 -22.34 -30.21
C TRP A 17 31.04 -22.04 -31.71
N PHE A 18 32.13 -22.50 -32.31
CA PHE A 18 32.39 -22.37 -33.75
C PHE A 18 31.42 -23.17 -34.62
N ALA A 19 30.87 -24.28 -34.10
CA ALA A 19 29.84 -25.05 -34.79
C ALA A 19 28.51 -24.28 -34.98
N GLY A 20 28.22 -23.33 -34.08
CA GLY A 20 27.01 -22.50 -34.08
C GLY A 20 27.13 -21.16 -34.82
N ALA A 21 28.35 -20.74 -35.19
CA ALA A 21 28.62 -19.46 -35.82
C ALA A 21 28.28 -19.42 -37.32
N HIS A 22 28.23 -18.22 -37.89
CA HIS A 22 28.18 -18.02 -39.35
C HIS A 22 29.50 -18.48 -39.97
N GLN A 23 29.44 -19.40 -40.93
CA GLN A 23 30.62 -19.89 -41.64
C GLN A 23 30.69 -19.29 -43.03
N TYR A 24 31.84 -18.69 -43.34
CA TYR A 24 32.16 -18.04 -44.60
C TYR A 24 33.30 -18.78 -45.29
N GLU A 25 33.22 -18.91 -46.61
CA GLU A 25 34.32 -19.37 -47.45
C GLU A 25 34.63 -18.24 -48.44
N GLY A 26 35.69 -17.48 -48.16
CA GLY A 26 35.92 -16.17 -48.77
C GLY A 26 34.81 -15.18 -48.39
N ASP A 27 34.30 -14.43 -49.38
CA ASP A 27 33.22 -13.45 -49.17
C ASP A 27 31.81 -14.07 -49.23
N LYS A 28 31.71 -15.40 -49.38
CA LYS A 28 30.42 -16.08 -49.54
C LYS A 28 30.03 -16.78 -48.25
N LEU A 29 28.88 -16.40 -47.70
CA LEU A 29 28.29 -17.07 -46.55
C LEU A 29 27.80 -18.46 -46.94
N VAL A 30 28.40 -19.51 -46.37
CA VAL A 30 28.12 -20.91 -46.70
C VAL A 30 27.11 -21.51 -45.73
N LYS A 31 27.13 -21.09 -44.46
CA LYS A 31 26.19 -21.57 -43.43
C LYS A 31 25.79 -20.43 -42.52
N ARG A 32 24.47 -20.20 -42.40
CA ARG A 32 23.93 -19.30 -41.38
C ARG A 32 24.05 -19.96 -40.02
N GLY A 33 24.60 -19.22 -39.05
CA GLY A 33 24.69 -19.66 -37.66
C GLY A 33 23.32 -19.87 -37.03
N LYS A 34 23.31 -20.35 -35.79
CA LYS A 34 22.09 -20.49 -34.99
C LYS A 34 21.41 -19.12 -34.93
N GLY A 35 20.13 -19.08 -35.33
CA GLY A 35 19.34 -17.84 -35.32
C GLY A 35 19.31 -17.19 -33.93
N PRO A 36 18.73 -15.98 -33.81
CA PRO A 36 18.68 -15.24 -32.56
C PRO A 36 18.29 -16.17 -31.40
N LEU A 37 19.02 -16.09 -30.30
CA LEU A 37 18.74 -16.89 -29.10
C LEU A 37 17.25 -16.77 -28.77
N PRO A 38 16.56 -17.88 -28.43
CA PRO A 38 15.17 -17.79 -27.99
C PRO A 38 15.11 -16.81 -26.81
N GLU A 39 14.18 -15.86 -26.88
CA GLU A 39 13.99 -14.88 -25.80
C GLU A 39 13.84 -15.63 -24.47
N PRO A 40 14.54 -15.21 -23.40
CA PRO A 40 14.45 -15.88 -22.11
C PRO A 40 12.99 -15.89 -21.68
N ALA A 41 12.48 -17.06 -21.30
CA ALA A 41 11.11 -17.25 -20.80
C ALA A 41 10.95 -16.55 -19.44
N GLY A 42 10.87 -15.23 -19.45
CA GLY A 42 10.77 -14.37 -18.29
C GLY A 42 9.68 -13.34 -18.51
N GLU A 43 8.59 -13.48 -17.75
CA GLU A 43 7.39 -12.66 -17.72
C GLU A 43 6.40 -12.79 -18.91
N PRO A 44 5.09 -12.94 -18.62
CA PRO A 44 4.06 -12.93 -19.66
C PRO A 44 4.07 -11.59 -20.40
N LYS A 45 4.05 -11.67 -21.74
CA LYS A 45 4.06 -10.50 -22.60
C LYS A 45 2.83 -9.62 -22.33
N ARG A 46 3.07 -8.34 -22.01
CA ARG A 46 2.02 -7.32 -21.84
C ARG A 46 1.56 -6.83 -23.22
N ASP A 47 0.47 -7.41 -23.71
CA ASP A 47 -0.08 -7.19 -25.07
C ASP A 47 -1.16 -6.09 -25.12
N LYS A 48 -1.81 -5.81 -23.99
CA LYS A 48 -2.88 -4.82 -23.86
C LYS A 48 -2.33 -3.43 -23.49
N ILE A 49 -2.84 -2.40 -24.16
CA ILE A 49 -2.48 -1.00 -23.94
C ILE A 49 -3.70 -0.23 -23.41
N ILE A 50 -3.54 0.47 -22.29
CA ILE A 50 -4.53 1.38 -21.72
C ILE A 50 -4.13 2.81 -22.06
N LYS A 51 -4.97 3.53 -22.83
CA LYS A 51 -4.74 4.94 -23.18
C LYS A 51 -5.59 5.82 -22.25
N VAL A 52 -4.92 6.68 -21.46
CA VAL A 52 -5.58 7.64 -20.56
C VAL A 52 -5.30 9.05 -21.06
N ARG A 53 -6.34 9.89 -21.16
CA ARG A 53 -6.19 11.33 -21.38
C ARG A 53 -6.17 12.01 -20.02
N VAL A 54 -5.18 12.86 -19.80
CA VAL A 54 -4.99 13.59 -18.55
C VAL A 54 -4.78 15.07 -18.85
N SER A 55 -5.16 15.93 -17.91
CA SER A 55 -4.78 17.33 -17.89
C SER A 55 -3.29 17.50 -17.55
N ALA A 56 -2.74 18.71 -17.74
CA ALA A 56 -1.35 18.99 -17.41
C ALA A 56 -1.07 18.80 -15.90
N GLU A 57 -1.99 19.26 -15.04
CA GLU A 57 -1.88 19.14 -13.58
C GLU A 57 -1.97 17.68 -13.11
N GLU A 58 -2.85 16.88 -13.71
CA GLU A 58 -2.98 15.45 -13.40
C GLU A 58 -1.69 14.69 -13.77
N HIS A 59 -1.10 15.03 -14.92
CA HIS A 59 0.16 14.43 -15.36
C HIS A 59 1.34 14.79 -14.44
N GLU A 60 1.42 16.04 -13.96
CA GLU A 60 2.43 16.47 -12.98
C GLU A 60 2.21 15.79 -11.64
N THR A 61 0.96 15.66 -11.20
CA THR A 61 0.60 14.95 -9.96
C THR A 61 1.01 13.48 -10.04
N LEU A 62 0.77 12.81 -11.18
CA LEU A 62 1.20 11.43 -11.39
C LEU A 62 2.73 11.28 -11.36
N LYS A 63 3.46 12.22 -11.97
CA LYS A 63 4.92 12.24 -11.91
C LYS A 63 5.45 12.47 -10.51
N TRP A 64 4.83 13.40 -9.77
CA TRP A 64 5.23 13.70 -8.40
C TRP A 64 4.98 12.53 -7.45
N ARG A 65 3.88 11.79 -7.64
CA ARG A 65 3.53 10.62 -6.83
C ARG A 65 4.30 9.35 -7.19
N CYS A 66 4.91 9.27 -8.37
CA CYS A 66 5.67 8.11 -8.83
C CYS A 66 7.08 8.12 -8.20
N PRO A 67 7.39 7.22 -7.24
CA PRO A 67 8.73 7.11 -6.67
C PRO A 67 9.69 6.35 -7.60
N GLU A 68 9.16 5.66 -8.62
CA GLU A 68 9.95 4.87 -9.56
C GLU A 68 10.37 5.65 -10.81
N ALA A 69 11.41 5.17 -11.48
CA ALA A 69 11.91 5.73 -12.73
C ALA A 69 10.90 5.63 -13.89
N ARG A 70 9.90 4.75 -13.79
CA ARG A 70 8.93 4.47 -14.86
C ARG A 70 7.49 4.48 -14.33
N LEU A 71 6.72 5.48 -14.76
CA LEU A 71 5.31 5.64 -14.39
C LEU A 71 4.45 4.38 -14.64
N ALA A 72 4.73 3.62 -15.70
CA ALA A 72 3.98 2.41 -16.03
C ALA A 72 4.29 1.21 -15.12
N GLU A 73 5.47 1.16 -14.49
CA GLU A 73 5.79 0.15 -13.46
C GLU A 73 5.05 0.50 -12.17
N TRP A 74 5.19 1.76 -11.73
CA TRP A 74 4.48 2.27 -10.57
C TRP A 74 2.95 2.19 -10.69
N MET A 75 2.37 2.52 -11.84
CA MET A 75 0.92 2.40 -12.05
C MET A 75 0.44 0.95 -11.97
N ARG A 76 1.26 -0.04 -12.34
CA ARG A 76 0.87 -1.45 -12.19
C ARG A 76 0.93 -1.87 -10.74
N ASP A 77 2.01 -1.53 -10.06
CA ASP A 77 2.15 -1.80 -8.64
C ASP A 77 1.03 -1.12 -7.85
N SER A 78 0.83 0.18 -8.07
CA SER A 78 -0.21 0.95 -7.37
C SER A 78 -1.63 0.52 -7.75
N CYS A 79 -1.96 0.41 -9.05
CA CYS A 79 -3.35 0.17 -9.50
C CYS A 79 -3.78 -1.30 -9.53
N LEU A 80 -2.85 -2.24 -9.46
CA LEU A 80 -3.18 -3.67 -9.44
C LEU A 80 -2.86 -4.33 -8.09
N ASN A 81 -2.30 -3.59 -7.11
CA ASN A 81 -2.09 -4.15 -5.78
C ASN A 81 -3.43 -4.48 -5.13
N PRO A 82 -3.70 -5.76 -4.79
CA PRO A 82 -4.89 -6.14 -4.05
C PRO A 82 -4.88 -5.62 -2.59
N ASP A 83 -3.68 -5.31 -2.07
CA ASP A 83 -3.47 -4.66 -0.76
C ASP A 83 -3.45 -3.13 -0.86
N GLY A 84 -3.58 -2.58 -2.08
CA GLY A 84 -3.69 -1.15 -2.29
C GLY A 84 -4.97 -0.64 -1.63
N ASP A 85 -4.90 0.56 -1.05
CA ASP A 85 -6.03 1.30 -0.49
C ASP A 85 -6.98 1.81 -1.60
N TRP A 86 -7.28 0.94 -2.57
CA TRP A 86 -8.43 1.05 -3.46
C TRP A 86 -9.63 0.77 -2.59
N GLY A 87 -10.03 1.77 -1.80
CA GLY A 87 -11.13 1.69 -0.85
C GLY A 87 -12.21 0.81 -1.43
N ALA A 88 -12.29 -0.44 -0.93
CA ALA A 88 -13.37 -1.34 -1.25
C ALA A 88 -14.63 -0.49 -1.06
N PRO A 89 -15.56 -0.45 -2.04
CA PRO A 89 -16.71 0.44 -1.99
C PRO A 89 -17.28 0.32 -0.61
N ASP A 90 -17.18 1.42 0.16
CA ASP A 90 -17.24 1.46 1.61
C ASP A 90 -18.20 0.38 2.07
N LYS A 91 -17.66 -0.79 2.43
CA LYS A 91 -18.48 -1.88 2.94
C LYS A 91 -18.86 -1.31 4.28
N GLY A 92 -19.95 -0.55 4.28
CA GLY A 92 -20.35 0.29 5.39
C GLY A 92 -20.17 -0.55 6.62
N SER A 93 -19.31 -0.04 7.52
CA SER A 93 -18.89 -0.71 8.75
C SER A 93 -20.01 -1.60 9.26
N ASP A 94 -19.70 -2.87 9.59
CA ASP A 94 -20.68 -3.88 10.01
C ASP A 94 -21.82 -3.22 10.79
N PRO A 95 -23.09 -3.42 10.39
CA PRO A 95 -24.20 -2.64 10.92
C PRO A 95 -24.26 -2.74 12.43
N VAL A 96 -23.77 -1.69 13.10
CA VAL A 96 -23.81 -1.54 14.54
C VAL A 96 -25.27 -1.31 14.92
N ASP A 97 -25.72 -1.98 15.98
CA ASP A 97 -27.10 -1.84 16.46
C ASP A 97 -27.48 -0.35 16.60
N PRO A 98 -28.52 0.13 15.89
CA PRO A 98 -28.98 1.51 16.00
C PRO A 98 -29.35 1.91 17.43
N ALA A 99 -29.76 0.97 18.29
CA ALA A 99 -30.00 1.24 19.70
C ALA A 99 -28.72 1.61 20.46
N LEU A 100 -27.60 0.93 20.17
CA LEU A 100 -26.29 1.23 20.75
C LEU A 100 -25.80 2.61 20.35
N LEU A 101 -25.96 2.98 19.06
CA LEU A 101 -25.59 4.31 18.57
C LEU A 101 -26.42 5.42 19.23
N ARG A 102 -27.72 5.20 19.44
CA ARG A 102 -28.58 6.14 20.17
C ARG A 102 -28.15 6.29 21.63
N GLN A 103 -27.79 5.20 22.30
CA GLN A 103 -27.29 5.25 23.67
C GLN A 103 -25.96 6.01 23.75
N LEU A 104 -25.02 5.74 22.85
CA LEU A 104 -23.74 6.44 22.80
C LEU A 104 -23.93 7.95 22.53
N ALA A 105 -24.82 8.31 21.60
CA ALA A 105 -25.18 9.71 21.35
C ALA A 105 -25.81 10.36 22.59
N GLY A 106 -26.65 9.62 23.34
CA GLY A 106 -27.21 10.06 24.61
C GLY A 106 -26.13 10.35 25.67
N ILE A 107 -25.14 9.46 25.80
CA ILE A 107 -23.98 9.65 26.69
C ILE A 107 -23.18 10.90 26.28
N GLY A 108 -22.89 11.06 24.99
CA GLY A 108 -22.18 12.23 24.47
C GLY A 108 -22.93 13.54 24.72
N ASN A 109 -24.26 13.54 24.57
CA ASN A 109 -25.10 14.70 24.86
C ASN A 109 -25.07 15.08 26.34
N ASN A 110 -25.13 14.09 27.24
CA ASN A 110 -25.04 14.33 28.69
C ASN A 110 -23.66 14.91 29.06
N LEU A 111 -22.58 14.34 28.52
CA LEU A 111 -21.23 14.85 28.75
C LEU A 111 -21.07 16.29 28.26
N ASN A 112 -21.62 16.60 27.09
CA ASN A 112 -21.58 17.94 26.52
C ASN A 112 -22.37 18.96 27.37
N GLN A 113 -23.50 18.56 27.95
CA GLN A 113 -24.25 19.41 28.88
C GLN A 113 -23.45 19.68 30.17
N ILE A 114 -22.79 18.66 30.71
CA ILE A 114 -21.91 18.81 31.88
C ILE A 114 -20.75 19.76 31.56
N ALA A 115 -20.08 19.57 30.42
CA ALA A 115 -19.00 20.44 29.98
C ALA A 115 -19.45 21.90 29.83
N ARG A 116 -20.65 22.12 29.26
CA ARG A 116 -21.24 23.46 29.14
C ARG A 116 -21.56 24.07 30.51
N GLY A 117 -22.15 23.32 31.43
CA GLY A 117 -22.45 23.80 32.79
C GLY A 117 -21.19 24.12 33.60
N VAL A 118 -20.13 23.34 33.43
CA VAL A 118 -18.81 23.62 34.02
C VAL A 118 -18.20 24.89 33.42
N ASN A 119 -18.30 25.07 32.10
CA ASN A 119 -17.74 26.21 31.39
C ASN A 119 -18.56 27.51 31.56
N SER A 120 -19.87 27.43 31.79
CA SER A 120 -20.73 28.60 31.98
C SER A 120 -20.56 29.25 33.36
N GLY A 121 -19.93 28.55 34.32
CA GLY A 121 -19.75 29.04 35.69
C GLY A 121 -21.05 29.14 36.49
N GLU A 122 -22.17 28.67 35.94
CA GLU A 122 -23.51 28.71 36.58
C GLU A 122 -23.61 27.80 37.81
N LEU A 123 -22.64 26.90 38.00
CA LEU A 123 -22.60 25.93 39.08
C LEU A 123 -22.13 26.51 40.44
N GLY A 124 -21.84 27.82 40.50
CA GLY A 124 -21.40 28.49 41.72
C GLY A 124 -19.99 28.09 42.17
N ALA A 125 -19.50 28.71 43.25
CA ALA A 125 -18.16 28.42 43.78
C ALA A 125 -18.08 26.98 44.31
N GLY A 126 -17.35 26.12 43.58
CA GLY A 126 -17.11 24.71 43.94
C GLY A 126 -17.96 23.68 43.19
N GLY A 127 -19.00 24.08 42.44
CA GLY A 127 -19.86 23.14 41.72
C GLY A 127 -19.14 22.37 40.60
N SER A 128 -18.23 23.02 39.88
CA SER A 128 -17.36 22.35 38.90
C SER A 128 -16.46 21.29 39.54
N GLY A 129 -15.95 21.55 40.76
CA GLY A 129 -15.14 20.58 41.50
C GLY A 129 -15.95 19.37 41.96
N ALA A 130 -17.20 19.58 42.40
CA ALA A 130 -18.11 18.50 42.77
C ALA A 130 -18.46 17.60 41.57
N ILE A 131 -18.68 18.18 40.39
CA ILE A 131 -18.91 17.44 39.15
C ILE A 131 -17.68 16.62 38.75
N ILE A 132 -16.48 17.22 38.80
CA ILE A 132 -15.25 16.50 38.48
C ILE A 132 -15.05 15.32 39.43
N ALA A 133 -15.26 15.51 40.74
CA ALA A 133 -15.18 14.44 41.72
C ALA A 133 -16.18 13.30 41.46
N ALA A 134 -17.41 13.63 41.10
CA ALA A 134 -18.43 12.66 40.75
C ALA A 134 -18.07 11.88 39.47
N LEU A 135 -17.57 12.56 38.43
CA LEU A 135 -17.12 11.91 37.20
C LEU A 135 -15.93 10.98 37.43
N SER A 136 -14.97 11.37 38.26
CA SER A 136 -13.84 10.52 38.64
C SER A 136 -14.28 9.29 39.44
N ALA A 137 -15.32 9.40 40.26
CA ALA A 137 -15.90 8.25 40.96
C ALA A 137 -16.56 7.28 39.97
N VAL A 138 -17.36 7.79 39.02
CA VAL A 138 -17.98 6.98 37.95
C VAL A 138 -16.93 6.31 37.07
N GLU A 139 -15.84 7.01 36.72
CA GLU A 139 -14.73 6.44 35.96
C GLU A 139 -14.11 5.25 36.69
N ARG A 140 -13.91 5.37 38.02
CA ARG A 140 -13.35 4.30 38.85
C ARG A 140 -14.29 3.08 38.89
N GLU A 141 -15.59 3.28 39.10
CA GLU A 141 -16.58 2.20 39.09
C GLU A 141 -16.64 1.50 37.72
N LEU A 142 -16.63 2.27 36.62
CA LEU A 142 -16.58 1.71 35.27
C LEU A 142 -15.28 0.94 35.00
N ALA A 143 -14.15 1.38 35.55
CA ALA A 143 -12.88 0.68 35.44
C ALA A 143 -12.90 -0.67 36.18
N GLU A 144 -13.56 -0.73 37.34
CA GLU A 144 -13.77 -1.97 38.10
C GLU A 144 -14.68 -2.94 37.33
N VAL A 145 -15.82 -2.47 36.83
CA VAL A 145 -16.74 -3.26 35.98
C VAL A 145 -16.03 -3.78 34.73
N ARG A 146 -15.25 -2.95 34.03
CA ARG A 146 -14.47 -3.38 32.85
C ARG A 146 -13.42 -4.44 33.19
N GLY A 147 -12.91 -4.45 34.42
CA GLY A 147 -11.99 -5.48 34.91
C GLY A 147 -12.68 -6.84 35.11
N GLU A 148 -13.96 -6.86 35.45
CA GLU A 148 -14.77 -8.08 35.63
C GLU A 148 -15.17 -8.73 34.30
N PHE A 149 -15.34 -7.93 33.24
CA PHE A 149 -15.77 -8.40 31.91
C PHE A 149 -14.60 -8.63 30.93
N ARG A 150 -13.36 -8.76 31.43
CA ARG A 150 -12.16 -9.03 30.62
C ARG A 150 -11.79 -10.52 30.59
#